data_AF-A0A1V5MEG7-F1
#
_entry.id   AF-A0A1V5MEG7-F1
#
_cell.length_a   1.000
_cell.length_b   1.000
_cell.length_c   1.000
_cell.angle_alpha   90.00
_cell.angle_beta   90.00
_cell.angle_gamma   90.00
#
_symmetry.space_group_name_H-M   'P 1'
#
loop_
_entity.id
_entity.type
_entity.pdbx_description
1 polymer ?
#
loop_
_entity_poly.entity_id
_entity_poly.type
_entity_poly.pdbx_seq_one_letter_code
_entity_poly.pdbx_strand_id
1 'polypeptide(L)'
;MTGGRLIGARVYHWLGRHGDKPFLPTDEALKRMADDGANILILHDDWVADHRPMHTYRPYNEEEAKDLDRLIASAHKLGLRLMVYLRPYPHLLADNGPWKSRFQRDWDGIYIDHASTEEFSEYAMVFGTPALDYAFAAKQYLRYTQELRRTVGDGGFLIMHTGAAEHGFGHAVVDAYLSGESRTRMLESPRVCVEGMMPSAAVPTIWTWRPEQRPYLTPRAVAYWAGLGAFPHVTFHHENALFPEAGGYKPMPKENQPAPISDSRGRSYIWPLWQIWRTLPFPYTGEYYTRNNHAPVTVIRPADRTVETTVYQPDGESLLVIVSNLAEETVPGVTLDLEKSLKIPAGSRLVEMTASGFDLKCRVAAQTFSGRRIAVGELGPYQYKGYLLTKKALPAHLQALLEP
;
A
#
# COMPACT_ATOMS: atom_id res chain seq x y z
N MET A 1 9.12 13.55 11.80
CA MET A 1 8.35 12.29 11.73
C MET A 1 8.47 11.76 10.31
N THR A 2 8.93 10.52 10.14
CA THR A 2 9.19 9.89 8.82
C THR A 2 8.19 8.81 8.43
N GLY A 3 7.09 8.64 9.18
CA GLY A 3 6.00 7.74 8.78
C GLY A 3 5.16 8.39 7.69
N GLY A 4 4.79 7.64 6.64
CA GLY A 4 3.88 8.15 5.61
C GLY A 4 4.41 8.17 4.18
N ARG A 5 5.67 7.76 3.91
CA ARG A 5 6.21 7.88 2.54
C ARG A 5 5.50 7.05 1.48
N LEU A 6 4.81 6.01 1.93
CA LEU A 6 3.96 5.14 1.12
C LEU A 6 2.50 5.59 1.05
N ILE A 7 2.15 6.78 1.54
CA ILE A 7 0.85 7.39 1.25
C ILE A 7 0.68 7.57 -0.26
N GLY A 8 -0.48 7.20 -0.76
CA GLY A 8 -0.77 7.20 -2.19
C GLY A 8 0.00 6.13 -2.96
N ALA A 9 0.57 5.12 -2.27
CA ALA A 9 1.11 3.94 -2.91
C ALA A 9 0.03 3.20 -3.70
N ARG A 10 0.39 2.79 -4.90
CA ARG A 10 -0.45 2.06 -5.87
C ARG A 10 0.35 0.82 -6.22
N VAL A 11 0.07 -0.23 -5.46
CA VAL A 11 0.97 -1.37 -5.31
C VAL A 11 0.47 -2.54 -6.13
N TYR A 12 1.33 -3.02 -7.01
CA TYR A 12 1.26 -4.40 -7.49
C TYR A 12 2.15 -5.30 -6.65
N HIS A 13 1.64 -6.47 -6.29
CA HIS A 13 2.39 -7.51 -5.59
C HIS A 13 2.43 -8.76 -6.47
N TRP A 14 3.61 -9.06 -7.00
CA TRP A 14 3.80 -10.15 -7.95
C TRP A 14 4.14 -11.46 -7.26
N LEU A 15 3.36 -12.50 -7.59
CA LEU A 15 3.60 -13.89 -7.25
C LEU A 15 4.07 -14.61 -8.52
N GLY A 16 5.33 -14.99 -8.55
CA GLY A 16 6.04 -15.45 -9.74
C GLY A 16 6.22 -16.95 -9.83
N ARG A 17 5.49 -17.78 -9.07
CA ARG A 17 5.87 -19.19 -8.94
C ARG A 17 5.21 -20.16 -9.92
N HIS A 18 6.04 -21.01 -10.54
CA HIS A 18 5.63 -22.26 -11.18
C HIS A 18 6.62 -23.39 -10.82
N GLY A 19 6.28 -24.22 -9.84
CA GLY A 19 7.18 -25.28 -9.36
C GLY A 19 8.43 -24.70 -8.69
N ASP A 20 9.62 -25.00 -9.21
CA ASP A 20 10.90 -24.53 -8.67
C ASP A 20 11.53 -23.37 -9.47
N LYS A 21 10.82 -22.84 -10.48
CA LYS A 21 11.32 -21.73 -11.30
C LYS A 21 10.61 -20.42 -10.97
N PRO A 22 11.36 -19.36 -10.63
CA PRO A 22 10.80 -18.02 -10.53
C PRO A 22 10.49 -17.47 -11.93
N PHE A 23 9.33 -16.87 -12.08
CA PHE A 23 8.94 -16.09 -13.25
C PHE A 23 8.86 -14.63 -12.85
N LEU A 24 9.85 -13.84 -13.28
CA LEU A 24 9.80 -12.39 -13.14
C LEU A 24 8.81 -11.78 -14.15
N PRO A 25 8.19 -10.62 -13.85
CA PRO A 25 7.32 -9.93 -14.79
C PRO A 25 7.98 -9.63 -16.13
N THR A 26 7.25 -9.84 -17.24
CA THR A 26 7.69 -9.40 -18.58
C THR A 26 7.56 -7.89 -18.73
N ASP A 27 8.20 -7.31 -19.74
CA ASP A 27 8.12 -5.87 -20.01
C ASP A 27 6.69 -5.42 -20.32
N GLU A 28 5.89 -6.26 -20.99
CA GLU A 28 4.47 -6.01 -21.25
C GLU A 28 3.66 -6.00 -19.95
N ALA A 29 3.95 -6.91 -19.02
CA ALA A 29 3.30 -6.93 -17.72
C ALA A 29 3.64 -5.66 -16.92
N LEU A 30 4.92 -5.26 -16.90
CA LEU A 30 5.36 -4.01 -16.27
C LEU A 30 4.68 -2.79 -16.88
N LYS A 31 4.59 -2.72 -18.22
CA LYS A 31 3.92 -1.61 -18.90
C LYS A 31 2.45 -1.52 -18.50
N ARG A 32 1.74 -2.65 -18.46
CA ARG A 32 0.34 -2.69 -18.00
C ARG A 32 0.20 -2.20 -16.57
N MET A 33 1.10 -2.61 -15.67
CA MET A 33 1.09 -2.15 -14.29
C MET A 33 1.25 -0.62 -14.20
N ALA A 34 2.18 -0.06 -14.97
CA ALA A 34 2.42 1.38 -15.03
C ALA A 34 1.24 2.15 -15.66
N ASP A 35 0.66 1.63 -16.75
CA ASP A 35 -0.51 2.22 -17.43
C ASP A 35 -1.72 2.28 -16.48
N ASP A 36 -1.97 1.21 -15.71
CA ASP A 36 -3.00 1.14 -14.66
C ASP A 36 -2.74 2.15 -13.53
N GLY A 37 -1.49 2.61 -13.40
CA GLY A 37 -1.08 3.67 -12.49
C GLY A 37 -0.35 3.25 -11.25
N ALA A 38 0.14 2.02 -11.20
CA ALA A 38 1.03 1.64 -10.14
C ALA A 38 2.29 2.50 -10.12
N ASN A 39 2.84 2.66 -8.91
CA ASN A 39 4.13 3.30 -8.67
C ASN A 39 5.08 2.39 -7.89
N ILE A 40 4.60 1.25 -7.43
CA ILE A 40 5.38 0.24 -6.70
C ILE A 40 5.04 -1.14 -7.25
N LEU A 41 6.09 -1.93 -7.45
CA LEU A 41 6.00 -3.37 -7.67
C LEU A 41 6.75 -4.08 -6.55
N ILE A 42 6.02 -4.85 -5.75
CA ILE A 42 6.58 -5.78 -4.77
C ILE A 42 6.81 -7.12 -5.47
N LEU A 43 8.05 -7.58 -5.48
CA LEU A 43 8.39 -8.95 -5.86
C LEU A 43 8.28 -9.80 -4.59
N HIS A 44 7.41 -10.81 -4.59
CA HIS A 44 7.32 -11.77 -3.49
C HIS A 44 8.57 -12.67 -3.42
N ASP A 45 8.57 -13.73 -2.63
CA ASP A 45 9.75 -14.58 -2.39
C ASP A 45 10.41 -15.17 -3.66
N ASP A 46 9.75 -15.14 -4.80
CA ASP A 46 10.26 -15.60 -6.10
C ASP A 46 11.40 -14.75 -6.71
N TRP A 47 11.75 -13.59 -6.15
CA TRP A 47 12.96 -12.87 -6.61
C TRP A 47 14.26 -13.46 -6.03
N VAL A 48 14.21 -14.55 -5.25
CA VAL A 48 15.44 -15.20 -4.77
C VAL A 48 15.58 -16.57 -5.42
N ALA A 49 16.76 -16.86 -5.95
CA ALA A 49 17.04 -18.03 -6.78
C ALA A 49 16.92 -19.38 -6.04
N ASP A 50 16.94 -19.37 -4.71
CA ASP A 50 16.69 -20.53 -3.86
C ASP A 50 15.83 -20.09 -2.67
N HIS A 51 14.66 -20.71 -2.57
CA HIS A 51 13.64 -20.40 -1.57
C HIS A 51 13.58 -21.50 -0.50
N ARG A 52 14.27 -22.64 -0.69
CA ARG A 52 14.22 -23.77 0.24
C ARG A 52 15.55 -24.56 0.30
N PRO A 53 16.08 -24.75 1.51
CA PRO A 53 15.48 -24.39 2.78
C PRO A 53 15.60 -22.87 3.05
N MET A 54 14.66 -22.31 3.83
CA MET A 54 14.33 -20.86 3.92
C MET A 54 15.45 -19.95 4.46
N HIS A 55 16.69 -20.43 4.51
CA HIS A 55 17.87 -19.84 5.12
C HIS A 55 19.09 -19.90 4.18
N THR A 56 18.93 -20.31 2.92
CA THR A 56 20.02 -20.33 1.94
C THR A 56 19.73 -19.35 0.82
N TYR A 57 20.51 -18.28 0.77
CA TYR A 57 20.64 -17.49 -0.45
C TYR A 57 21.57 -18.25 -1.42
N ARG A 58 21.05 -18.73 -2.54
CA ARG A 58 21.93 -19.10 -3.67
C ARG A 58 22.13 -17.89 -4.58
N PRO A 59 23.36 -17.67 -5.06
CA PRO A 59 23.60 -16.73 -6.14
C PRO A 59 22.78 -17.10 -7.38
N TYR A 60 22.27 -16.07 -8.05
CA TYR A 60 21.68 -16.21 -9.38
C TYR A 60 22.70 -16.80 -10.37
N ASN A 61 22.24 -17.66 -11.27
CA ASN A 61 23.03 -17.98 -12.46
C ASN A 61 23.03 -16.78 -13.42
N GLU A 62 23.82 -16.83 -14.50
CA GLU A 62 23.97 -15.70 -15.42
C GLU A 62 22.66 -15.30 -16.11
N GLU A 63 21.81 -16.26 -16.47
CA GLU A 63 20.52 -16.01 -17.13
C GLU A 63 19.53 -15.35 -16.17
N GLU A 64 19.42 -15.87 -14.96
CA GLU A 64 18.54 -15.31 -13.92
C GLU A 64 18.99 -13.91 -13.49
N ALA A 65 20.31 -13.68 -13.42
CA ALA A 65 20.86 -12.36 -13.16
C ALA A 65 20.51 -11.37 -14.28
N LYS A 66 20.63 -11.77 -15.55
CA LYS A 66 20.25 -10.93 -16.70
C LYS A 66 18.74 -10.63 -16.71
N ASP A 67 17.91 -11.60 -16.36
CA ASP A 67 16.46 -11.38 -16.30
C ASP A 67 16.06 -10.44 -15.16
N LEU A 68 16.71 -10.55 -14.00
CA LEU A 68 16.53 -9.58 -12.91
C LEU A 68 17.01 -8.18 -13.33
N ASP A 69 18.18 -8.06 -13.96
CA ASP A 69 18.71 -6.77 -14.41
C ASP A 69 17.79 -6.14 -15.47
N ARG A 70 17.20 -6.95 -16.37
CA ARG A 70 16.14 -6.51 -17.31
C ARG A 70 14.94 -5.98 -16.54
N LEU A 71 14.40 -6.75 -15.60
CA LEU A 71 13.23 -6.37 -14.81
C LEU A 71 13.44 -5.00 -14.14
N ILE A 72 14.58 -4.82 -13.47
CA ILE A 72 14.94 -3.57 -12.78
C ILE A 72 14.98 -2.40 -13.76
N ALA A 73 15.73 -2.54 -14.86
CA ALA A 73 15.85 -1.49 -15.86
C ALA A 73 14.50 -1.11 -16.48
N SER A 74 13.68 -2.09 -16.84
CA SER A 74 12.35 -1.87 -17.42
C SER A 74 11.39 -1.22 -16.43
N ALA A 75 11.36 -1.68 -15.18
CA ALA A 75 10.51 -1.11 -14.13
C ALA A 75 10.89 0.36 -13.85
N HIS A 76 12.18 0.64 -13.67
CA HIS A 76 12.66 2.00 -13.44
C HIS A 76 12.39 2.95 -14.61
N LYS A 77 12.55 2.48 -15.85
CA LYS A 77 12.20 3.26 -17.06
C LYS A 77 10.72 3.65 -17.10
N LEU A 78 9.86 2.82 -16.54
CA LEU A 78 8.42 3.07 -16.41
C LEU A 78 8.04 3.86 -15.15
N GLY A 79 9.03 4.24 -14.31
CA GLY A 79 8.80 4.96 -13.06
C GLY A 79 8.26 4.08 -11.92
N LEU A 80 8.29 2.76 -12.07
CA LEU A 80 7.96 1.82 -11.00
C LEU A 80 9.14 1.70 -10.04
N ARG A 81 8.88 1.84 -8.75
CA ARG A 81 9.84 1.50 -7.68
C ARG A 81 9.70 0.03 -7.33
N LEU A 82 10.82 -0.62 -7.10
CA LEU A 82 10.82 -2.04 -6.75
C LEU A 82 10.93 -2.22 -5.25
N MET A 83 10.19 -3.19 -4.73
CA MET A 83 10.35 -3.67 -3.38
C MET A 83 10.54 -5.19 -3.41
N VAL A 84 11.51 -5.66 -2.64
CA VAL A 84 11.80 -7.09 -2.55
C VAL A 84 11.29 -7.67 -1.24
N TYR A 85 10.61 -8.82 -1.33
CA TYR A 85 10.20 -9.59 -0.17
C TYR A 85 11.41 -10.23 0.51
N LEU A 86 11.53 -10.06 1.81
CA LEU A 86 12.53 -10.72 2.63
C LEU A 86 11.85 -11.26 3.89
N ARG A 87 12.46 -12.29 4.47
CA ARG A 87 12.18 -12.74 5.84
C ARG A 87 13.23 -12.16 6.79
N PRO A 88 13.01 -12.18 8.11
CA PRO A 88 13.82 -11.42 9.06
C PRO A 88 15.11 -12.16 9.40
N TYR A 89 15.87 -12.58 8.38
CA TYR A 89 17.13 -13.29 8.52
C TYR A 89 18.28 -12.29 8.50
N PRO A 90 18.97 -12.05 9.63
CA PRO A 90 20.01 -11.02 9.72
C PRO A 90 21.15 -11.21 8.71
N HIS A 91 21.43 -12.44 8.29
CA HIS A 91 22.48 -12.74 7.31
C HIS A 91 22.14 -12.27 5.89
N LEU A 92 20.86 -12.12 5.53
CA LEU A 92 20.46 -11.56 4.23
C LEU A 92 20.71 -10.04 4.14
N LEU A 93 20.90 -9.38 5.29
CA LEU A 93 21.33 -7.99 5.37
C LEU A 93 22.85 -7.84 5.48
N ALA A 94 23.60 -8.94 5.63
CA ALA A 94 25.06 -8.90 5.60
C ALA A 94 25.57 -8.44 4.21
N ASP A 95 26.80 -7.96 4.17
CA ASP A 95 27.36 -7.11 3.09
C ASP A 95 27.41 -7.67 1.66
N ASN A 96 26.99 -8.92 1.44
CA ASN A 96 27.04 -9.57 0.13
C ASN A 96 25.66 -9.99 -0.42
N GLY A 97 24.55 -9.50 0.13
CA GLY A 97 23.23 -9.75 -0.45
C GLY A 97 23.12 -9.14 -1.86
N PRO A 98 22.59 -9.86 -2.87
CA PRO A 98 22.47 -9.36 -4.25
C PRO A 98 21.59 -8.12 -4.37
N TRP A 99 20.79 -7.85 -3.35
CA TRP A 99 19.92 -6.70 -3.34
C TRP A 99 20.71 -5.39 -3.18
N LYS A 100 21.81 -5.39 -2.40
CA LYS A 100 22.66 -4.22 -2.14
C LYS A 100 23.29 -3.66 -3.42
N SER A 101 23.61 -4.53 -4.38
CA SER A 101 24.30 -4.15 -5.61
C SER A 101 23.38 -3.89 -6.80
N ARG A 102 22.11 -4.34 -6.76
CA ARG A 102 21.18 -4.23 -7.89
C ARG A 102 20.05 -3.22 -7.68
N PHE A 103 19.54 -3.08 -6.45
CA PHE A 103 18.45 -2.18 -6.16
C PHE A 103 18.97 -0.81 -5.75
N GLN A 104 18.29 0.24 -6.19
CA GLN A 104 18.74 1.60 -5.98
C GLN A 104 18.41 2.05 -4.56
N ARG A 105 19.44 2.22 -3.73
CA ARG A 105 19.33 2.88 -2.42
C ARG A 105 18.74 4.29 -2.57
N ASP A 106 17.96 4.72 -1.59
CA ASP A 106 17.19 5.97 -1.60
C ASP A 106 16.07 6.03 -2.65
N TRP A 107 15.70 4.90 -3.25
CA TRP A 107 14.64 4.84 -4.26
C TRP A 107 13.76 3.59 -4.13
N ASP A 108 14.38 2.42 -4.24
CA ASP A 108 13.74 1.11 -4.06
C ASP A 108 13.56 0.78 -2.58
N GLY A 109 12.91 -0.35 -2.29
CA GLY A 109 12.55 -0.72 -0.93
C GLY A 109 12.60 -2.21 -0.62
N ILE A 110 12.22 -2.51 0.62
CA ILE A 110 12.15 -3.86 1.16
C ILE A 110 10.79 -4.08 1.81
N TYR A 111 10.18 -5.22 1.51
CA TYR A 111 9.03 -5.76 2.21
C TYR A 111 9.52 -6.89 3.13
N ILE A 112 9.41 -6.74 4.45
CA ILE A 112 9.76 -7.81 5.40
C ILE A 112 8.51 -8.55 5.82
N ASP A 113 8.46 -9.85 5.62
CA ASP A 113 7.47 -10.75 6.21
C ASP A 113 7.97 -11.29 7.56
N HIS A 114 7.04 -11.70 8.42
CA HIS A 114 7.29 -12.08 9.80
C HIS A 114 8.08 -11.01 10.60
N ALA A 115 7.79 -9.75 10.31
CA ALA A 115 8.47 -8.57 10.83
C ALA A 115 8.00 -8.19 12.24
N SER A 116 8.08 -9.14 13.17
CA SER A 116 7.71 -8.91 14.57
C SER A 116 8.84 -9.28 15.54
N THR A 117 8.81 -8.73 16.76
CA THR A 117 9.82 -9.07 17.78
C THR A 117 9.73 -10.55 18.19
N GLU A 118 8.51 -11.10 18.26
CA GLU A 118 8.27 -12.52 18.57
C GLU A 118 8.88 -13.41 17.50
N GLU A 119 8.47 -13.24 16.24
CA GLU A 119 8.96 -14.07 15.13
C GLU A 119 10.47 -13.86 14.93
N PHE A 120 10.99 -12.63 15.05
CA PHE A 120 12.43 -12.39 15.01
C PHE A 120 13.19 -13.22 16.06
N SER A 121 12.63 -13.37 17.27
CA SER A 121 13.21 -14.18 18.34
C SER A 121 13.13 -15.67 18.03
N GLU A 122 12.00 -16.15 17.51
CA GLU A 122 11.84 -17.54 17.07
C GLU A 122 12.83 -17.89 15.96
N TYR A 123 12.95 -17.03 14.93
CA TYR A 123 13.91 -17.22 13.84
C TYR A 123 15.35 -17.23 14.34
N ALA A 124 15.70 -16.35 15.28
CA ALA A 124 17.01 -16.33 15.91
C ALA A 124 17.34 -17.66 16.63
N MET A 125 16.38 -18.18 17.40
CA MET A 125 16.50 -19.42 18.17
C MET A 125 16.54 -20.67 17.29
N VAL A 126 15.67 -20.76 16.30
CA VAL A 126 15.53 -21.95 15.42
C VAL A 126 16.70 -22.08 14.46
N PHE A 127 17.19 -20.96 13.91
CA PHE A 127 18.21 -20.98 12.86
C PHE A 127 19.62 -20.66 13.39
N GLY A 128 19.79 -20.64 14.71
CA GLY A 128 21.10 -20.65 15.36
C GLY A 128 21.97 -19.47 14.99
N THR A 129 21.44 -18.24 15.03
CA THR A 129 22.25 -17.05 14.76
C THR A 129 23.19 -16.83 15.97
N PRO A 130 24.51 -17.09 15.88
CA PRO A 130 25.36 -17.20 17.07
C PRO A 130 25.61 -15.88 17.82
N ALA A 131 25.17 -14.76 17.23
CA ALA A 131 25.50 -13.40 17.65
C ALA A 131 24.35 -12.63 18.33
N LEU A 132 23.18 -13.25 18.52
CA LEU A 132 22.06 -12.57 19.16
C LEU A 132 22.11 -12.79 20.67
N ASP A 133 22.47 -11.73 21.39
CA ASP A 133 22.28 -11.65 22.83
C ASP A 133 20.77 -11.70 23.13
N TYR A 134 20.29 -12.91 23.49
CA TYR A 134 18.89 -13.21 23.76
C TYR A 134 18.34 -12.50 25.01
N ALA A 135 19.19 -11.88 25.83
CA ALA A 135 18.74 -11.20 27.04
C ALA A 135 17.77 -10.04 26.72
N PHE A 136 17.82 -9.48 25.50
CA PHE A 136 16.90 -8.41 25.10
C PHE A 136 16.56 -8.38 23.60
N ALA A 137 15.72 -9.31 23.15
CA ALA A 137 15.31 -9.44 21.75
C ALA A 137 14.73 -8.16 21.13
N ALA A 138 13.95 -7.38 21.89
CA ALA A 138 13.39 -6.10 21.43
C ALA A 138 14.48 -5.09 21.00
N LYS A 139 15.63 -5.05 21.69
CA LYS A 139 16.77 -4.19 21.30
C LYS A 139 17.45 -4.68 20.04
N GLN A 140 17.57 -5.98 19.85
CA GLN A 140 18.14 -6.53 18.62
C GLN A 140 17.22 -6.31 17.43
N TYR A 141 15.92 -6.52 17.62
CA TYR A 141 14.91 -6.19 16.62
C TYR A 141 14.94 -4.69 16.25
N LEU A 142 15.04 -3.78 17.23
CA LEU A 142 15.19 -2.35 16.96
C LEU A 142 16.47 -2.03 16.16
N ARG A 143 17.60 -2.67 16.47
CA ARG A 143 18.84 -2.50 15.71
C ARG A 143 18.72 -3.04 14.28
N TYR A 144 18.05 -4.18 14.12
CA TYR A 144 17.74 -4.78 12.83
C TYR A 144 16.87 -3.84 11.97
N THR A 145 15.80 -3.27 12.54
CA THR A 145 14.95 -2.32 11.80
C THR A 145 15.69 -1.03 11.45
N GLN A 146 16.57 -0.54 12.33
CA GLN A 146 17.46 0.58 12.01
C GLN A 146 18.44 0.23 10.87
N GLU A 147 18.97 -0.99 10.85
CA GLU A 147 19.86 -1.43 9.79
C GLU A 147 19.15 -1.55 8.45
N LEU A 148 17.93 -2.10 8.43
CA LEU A 148 17.04 -2.08 7.26
C LEU A 148 16.84 -0.66 6.73
N ARG A 149 16.63 0.31 7.62
CA ARG A 149 16.48 1.71 7.21
C ARG A 149 17.76 2.27 6.58
N ARG A 150 18.94 2.01 7.16
CA ARG A 150 20.23 2.43 6.55
C ARG A 150 20.44 1.81 5.17
N THR A 151 20.05 0.55 5.07
CA THR A 151 20.08 -0.32 3.89
C THR A 151 19.27 0.27 2.73
N VAL A 152 18.00 0.58 2.93
CA VAL A 152 17.17 1.18 1.85
C VAL A 152 17.41 2.68 1.69
N GLY A 153 17.98 3.34 2.69
CA GLY A 153 18.20 4.78 2.70
C GLY A 153 16.99 5.59 3.17
N ASP A 154 17.17 6.91 3.19
CA ASP A 154 16.15 7.88 3.56
C ASP A 154 15.11 8.05 2.45
N GLY A 155 15.47 7.83 1.18
CA GLY A 155 14.52 7.91 0.07
C GLY A 155 13.82 6.59 -0.30
N GLY A 156 14.33 5.47 0.23
CA GLY A 156 13.82 4.12 -0.03
C GLY A 156 12.68 3.73 0.92
N PHE A 157 12.02 2.61 0.62
CA PHE A 157 10.81 2.20 1.33
C PHE A 157 10.98 0.96 2.19
N LEU A 158 10.30 0.93 3.34
CA LEU A 158 10.18 -0.24 4.20
C LEU A 158 8.71 -0.56 4.47
N ILE A 159 8.30 -1.77 4.11
CA ILE A 159 7.06 -2.38 4.57
C ILE A 159 7.38 -3.48 5.57
N MET A 160 6.69 -3.51 6.70
CA MET A 160 6.77 -4.60 7.67
C MET A 160 5.44 -5.32 7.77
N HIS A 161 5.47 -6.63 7.55
CA HIS A 161 4.33 -7.54 7.65
C HIS A 161 4.57 -8.53 8.77
N THR A 162 3.68 -8.61 9.76
CA THR A 162 3.89 -9.41 10.98
C THR A 162 3.34 -10.84 10.88
N GLY A 163 3.44 -11.45 9.70
CA GLY A 163 3.00 -12.83 9.47
C GLY A 163 1.52 -13.02 9.80
N ALA A 164 1.18 -14.03 10.60
CA ALA A 164 -0.21 -14.25 11.05
C ALA A 164 -0.59 -13.41 12.30
N ALA A 165 0.37 -12.71 12.90
CA ALA A 165 0.18 -11.97 14.14
C ALA A 165 -0.22 -10.50 13.89
N GLU A 166 -1.00 -9.92 14.80
CA GLU A 166 -1.52 -8.54 14.72
C GLU A 166 -0.79 -7.60 15.69
N HIS A 167 0.56 -7.60 15.69
CA HIS A 167 1.34 -6.72 16.59
C HIS A 167 2.49 -5.97 15.89
N GLY A 168 2.30 -4.67 15.68
CA GLY A 168 3.26 -3.75 15.06
C GLY A 168 4.21 -3.03 16.04
N PHE A 169 4.60 -3.67 17.14
CA PHE A 169 5.45 -3.00 18.14
C PHE A 169 6.86 -2.74 17.58
N GLY A 170 7.35 -1.49 17.71
CA GLY A 170 8.72 -1.12 17.31
C GLY A 170 8.89 -0.67 15.85
N HIS A 171 7.81 -0.42 15.10
CA HIS A 171 7.84 -0.01 13.69
C HIS A 171 8.08 1.51 13.46
N ALA A 172 8.94 2.14 14.26
CA ALA A 172 9.17 3.59 14.19
C ALA A 172 9.84 4.08 12.89
N VAL A 173 10.56 3.19 12.19
CA VAL A 173 11.31 3.50 10.96
C VAL A 173 10.63 2.97 9.70
N VAL A 174 9.39 2.50 9.80
CA VAL A 174 8.65 1.80 8.75
C VAL A 174 7.75 2.79 8.01
N ASP A 175 7.64 2.65 6.69
CA ASP A 175 6.80 3.53 5.87
C ASP A 175 5.35 3.03 5.79
N ALA A 176 5.16 1.70 5.74
CA ALA A 176 3.84 1.07 5.83
C ALA A 176 3.87 -0.28 6.57
N TYR A 177 2.76 -0.63 7.19
CA TYR A 177 2.62 -1.82 8.01
C TYR A 177 1.46 -2.69 7.51
N LEU A 178 1.72 -3.98 7.36
CA LEU A 178 0.74 -4.99 6.99
C LEU A 178 0.46 -5.88 8.22
N SER A 179 -0.77 -5.84 8.71
CA SER A 179 -1.18 -6.63 9.87
C SER A 179 -1.68 -8.01 9.49
N GLY A 180 -1.05 -9.06 10.00
CA GLY A 180 -1.57 -10.41 9.84
C GLY A 180 -1.69 -10.85 8.36
N GLU A 181 -2.10 -12.10 8.15
CA GLU A 181 -2.66 -12.50 6.85
C GLU A 181 -4.10 -11.97 6.67
N SER A 182 -4.42 -10.81 7.26
CA SER A 182 -5.67 -10.06 7.06
C SER A 182 -6.93 -10.87 7.41
N ARG A 183 -7.32 -10.87 8.70
CA ARG A 183 -8.50 -11.62 9.20
C ARG A 183 -9.82 -11.05 8.67
N THR A 184 -10.74 -11.93 8.28
CA THR A 184 -12.03 -11.65 7.58
C THR A 184 -12.95 -10.58 8.20
N ARG A 185 -12.73 -10.17 9.45
CA ARG A 185 -13.59 -9.26 10.22
C ARG A 185 -13.28 -7.78 10.06
N MET A 186 -12.18 -7.40 9.38
CA MET A 186 -11.74 -6.00 9.28
C MET A 186 -12.74 -5.07 8.58
N LEU A 187 -13.70 -5.59 7.82
CA LEU A 187 -14.76 -4.78 7.18
C LEU A 187 -16.05 -4.69 8.01
N GLU A 188 -16.11 -5.27 9.21
CA GLU A 188 -17.30 -5.23 10.09
C GLU A 188 -17.60 -3.81 10.59
N SER A 189 -16.55 -3.06 10.98
CA SER A 189 -16.68 -1.67 11.38
C SER A 189 -15.34 -0.94 11.25
N PRO A 190 -15.34 0.41 11.19
CA PRO A 190 -14.10 1.20 11.14
C PRO A 190 -13.20 0.93 12.34
N ARG A 191 -13.81 0.70 13.51
CA ARG A 191 -13.08 0.38 14.74
C ARG A 191 -12.33 -0.94 14.62
N VAL A 192 -13.00 -2.01 14.16
CA VAL A 192 -12.37 -3.33 13.97
C VAL A 192 -11.28 -3.25 12.90
N CYS A 193 -11.49 -2.46 11.84
CA CYS A 193 -10.46 -2.21 10.83
C CYS A 193 -9.20 -1.56 11.43
N VAL A 194 -9.36 -0.51 12.24
CA VAL A 194 -8.24 0.15 12.94
C VAL A 194 -7.54 -0.80 13.92
N GLU A 195 -8.30 -1.55 14.71
CA GLU A 195 -7.75 -2.53 15.67
C GLU A 195 -6.91 -3.60 14.96
N GLY A 196 -7.37 -4.11 13.80
CA GLY A 196 -6.64 -5.10 13.01
C GLY A 196 -5.44 -4.50 12.29
N MET A 197 -5.63 -3.42 11.53
CA MET A 197 -4.63 -2.90 10.58
C MET A 197 -3.67 -1.87 11.14
N MET A 198 -4.00 -1.24 12.27
CA MET A 198 -3.28 -0.06 12.73
C MET A 198 -2.65 -0.14 14.14
N PRO A 199 -2.17 -1.30 14.65
CA PRO A 199 -1.30 -1.32 15.84
C PRO A 199 0.07 -0.65 15.60
N SER A 200 0.35 -0.17 14.38
CA SER A 200 1.54 0.59 14.02
C SER A 200 1.18 2.05 13.67
N ALA A 201 2.13 2.96 13.90
CA ALA A 201 2.04 4.35 13.46
C ALA A 201 2.34 4.53 11.95
N ALA A 202 2.81 3.48 11.28
CA ALA A 202 3.04 3.47 9.84
C ALA A 202 1.71 3.44 9.06
N VAL A 203 1.77 3.71 7.76
CA VAL A 203 0.58 3.66 6.89
C VAL A 203 0.07 2.23 6.83
N PRO A 204 -1.20 1.96 7.13
CA PRO A 204 -1.73 0.61 7.06
C PRO A 204 -1.84 0.15 5.61
N THR A 205 -1.47 -1.10 5.38
CA THR A 205 -1.65 -1.78 4.08
C THR A 205 -2.27 -3.15 4.28
N ILE A 206 -2.89 -3.70 3.22
CA ILE A 206 -3.56 -4.99 3.25
C ILE A 206 -3.10 -5.90 2.13
N TRP A 207 -2.97 -7.19 2.43
CA TRP A 207 -2.70 -8.22 1.45
C TRP A 207 -3.99 -8.87 0.96
N THR A 208 -4.12 -9.12 -0.34
CA THR A 208 -5.38 -9.53 -0.97
C THR A 208 -5.24 -10.77 -1.86
N TRP A 209 -4.40 -11.74 -1.46
CA TRP A 209 -4.11 -12.93 -2.26
C TRP A 209 -5.10 -14.09 -2.03
N ARG A 210 -5.32 -14.48 -0.77
CA ARG A 210 -5.98 -15.74 -0.43
C ARG A 210 -7.49 -15.69 -0.64
N PRO A 211 -8.17 -16.84 -0.82
CA PRO A 211 -9.64 -16.88 -0.95
C PRO A 211 -10.38 -16.17 0.18
N GLU A 212 -9.88 -16.27 1.42
CA GLU A 212 -10.46 -15.63 2.60
C GLU A 212 -10.35 -14.10 2.56
N GLN A 213 -9.45 -13.57 1.74
CA GLN A 213 -9.16 -12.14 1.57
C GLN A 213 -9.94 -11.52 0.40
N ARG A 214 -10.73 -12.31 -0.36
CA ARG A 214 -11.62 -11.80 -1.42
C ARG A 214 -12.58 -10.69 -0.96
N PRO A 215 -13.11 -10.67 0.27
CA PRO A 215 -13.93 -9.54 0.73
C PRO A 215 -13.21 -8.18 0.61
N TYR A 216 -11.87 -8.16 0.60
CA TYR A 216 -11.05 -6.95 0.43
C TYR A 216 -10.92 -6.46 -1.02
N LEU A 217 -11.44 -7.25 -1.98
CA LEU A 217 -11.45 -6.97 -3.42
C LEU A 217 -12.82 -6.46 -3.87
N THR A 218 -13.46 -5.59 -3.08
CA THR A 218 -14.85 -5.14 -3.30
C THR A 218 -14.97 -3.62 -3.19
N PRO A 219 -16.03 -3.00 -3.76
CA PRO A 219 -16.31 -1.58 -3.55
C PRO A 219 -16.39 -1.19 -2.07
N ARG A 220 -16.97 -2.06 -1.22
CA ARG A 220 -16.98 -1.90 0.24
C ARG A 220 -15.58 -1.76 0.80
N ALA A 221 -14.67 -2.67 0.45
CA ALA A 221 -13.30 -2.61 0.94
C ALA A 221 -12.58 -1.32 0.51
N VAL A 222 -12.79 -0.88 -0.74
CA VAL A 222 -12.16 0.35 -1.25
C VAL A 222 -12.69 1.59 -0.55
N ALA A 223 -13.97 1.61 -0.18
CA ALA A 223 -14.52 2.64 0.68
C ALA A 223 -13.74 2.70 2.02
N TYR A 224 -13.48 1.55 2.65
CA TYR A 224 -12.66 1.47 3.87
C TYR A 224 -11.24 1.99 3.63
N TRP A 225 -10.58 1.57 2.56
CA TRP A 225 -9.22 2.01 2.20
C TRP A 225 -9.15 3.53 1.96
N ALA A 226 -10.14 4.06 1.25
CA ALA A 226 -10.29 5.49 0.97
C ALA A 226 -10.53 6.31 2.25
N GLY A 227 -11.43 5.85 3.11
CA GLY A 227 -11.84 6.54 4.34
C GLY A 227 -10.82 6.46 5.47
N LEU A 228 -10.05 5.37 5.55
CA LEU A 228 -9.06 5.11 6.60
C LEU A 228 -7.60 5.31 6.15
N GLY A 229 -7.40 5.66 4.87
CA GLY A 229 -6.12 5.93 4.24
C GLY A 229 -5.16 4.74 4.22
N ALA A 230 -5.72 3.53 4.17
CA ALA A 230 -4.96 2.32 3.91
C ALA A 230 -4.84 2.08 2.40
N PHE A 231 -3.89 1.27 1.96
CA PHE A 231 -3.78 0.83 0.56
C PHE A 231 -3.67 -0.69 0.43
N PRO A 232 -4.29 -1.32 -0.59
CA PRO A 232 -4.15 -2.75 -0.82
C PRO A 232 -2.95 -3.09 -1.72
N HIS A 233 -2.39 -4.28 -1.49
CA HIS A 233 -1.44 -4.95 -2.37
C HIS A 233 -2.21 -5.74 -3.41
N VAL A 234 -2.39 -5.17 -4.60
CA VAL A 234 -3.15 -5.84 -5.66
C VAL A 234 -2.28 -6.97 -6.19
N THR A 235 -2.67 -8.21 -5.89
CA THR A 235 -1.83 -9.40 -6.09
C THR A 235 -2.06 -10.03 -7.46
N PHE A 236 -0.99 -10.30 -8.23
CA PHE A 236 -1.05 -10.91 -9.57
C PHE A 236 0.04 -11.93 -9.81
N HIS A 237 -0.14 -12.66 -10.89
CA HIS A 237 0.81 -13.62 -11.39
C HIS A 237 0.83 -13.71 -12.91
N HIS A 238 1.81 -14.44 -13.41
CA HIS A 238 1.90 -14.83 -14.80
C HIS A 238 0.76 -15.79 -15.18
N GLU A 239 0.21 -15.70 -16.40
CA GLU A 239 -0.94 -16.50 -16.85
C GLU A 239 -0.77 -18.01 -16.67
N ASN A 240 0.48 -18.47 -16.72
CA ASN A 240 0.87 -19.88 -16.57
C ASN A 240 1.36 -20.24 -15.16
N ALA A 241 1.22 -19.38 -14.14
CA ALA A 241 1.66 -19.72 -12.79
C ALA A 241 0.80 -20.86 -12.20
N LEU A 242 1.45 -21.76 -11.45
CA LEU A 242 0.77 -22.83 -10.73
C LEU A 242 0.99 -22.61 -9.24
N PHE A 243 -0.10 -22.37 -8.52
CA PHE A 243 -0.07 -22.20 -7.07
C PHE A 243 -0.27 -23.54 -6.38
N PRO A 244 0.70 -24.05 -5.61
CA PRO A 244 0.42 -25.17 -4.74
C PRO A 244 -0.52 -24.74 -3.60
N GLU A 245 -1.46 -25.61 -3.20
CA GLU A 245 -2.17 -25.48 -1.94
C GLU A 245 -1.17 -25.47 -0.76
N ALA A 246 -1.52 -24.76 0.32
CA ALA A 246 -0.75 -24.75 1.55
C ALA A 246 -0.53 -26.21 2.02
N GLY A 247 0.73 -26.66 2.03
CA GLY A 247 1.08 -28.03 2.46
C GLY A 247 1.51 -29.00 1.36
N GLY A 248 1.48 -28.62 0.07
CA GLY A 248 2.21 -29.35 -0.98
C GLY A 248 1.42 -29.71 -2.25
N TYR A 249 2.12 -29.61 -3.38
CA TYR A 249 1.92 -30.15 -4.75
C TYR A 249 0.54 -30.17 -5.43
N LYS A 250 -0.58 -29.91 -4.76
CA LYS A 250 -1.88 -29.81 -5.42
C LYS A 250 -2.07 -28.40 -5.97
N PRO A 251 -2.36 -28.23 -7.27
CA PRO A 251 -2.68 -26.92 -7.81
C PRO A 251 -3.96 -26.39 -7.14
N MET A 252 -3.87 -25.15 -6.65
CA MET A 252 -4.99 -24.40 -6.09
C MET A 252 -6.12 -24.34 -7.13
N PRO A 253 -7.39 -24.56 -6.72
CA PRO A 253 -8.52 -24.45 -7.64
C PRO A 253 -8.51 -23.10 -8.38
N LYS A 254 -8.86 -23.09 -9.68
CA LYS A 254 -8.74 -21.89 -10.54
C LYS A 254 -9.48 -20.69 -9.97
N GLU A 255 -10.64 -20.92 -9.38
CA GLU A 255 -11.43 -19.91 -8.69
C GLU A 255 -10.64 -19.23 -7.58
N ASN A 256 -9.79 -19.97 -6.87
CA ASN A 256 -8.99 -19.57 -5.71
C ASN A 256 -7.65 -18.94 -6.09
N GLN A 257 -7.25 -19.03 -7.35
CA GLN A 257 -6.03 -18.38 -7.82
C GLN A 257 -6.23 -16.85 -7.88
N PRO A 258 -5.18 -16.06 -7.60
CA PRO A 258 -5.21 -14.63 -7.89
C PRO A 258 -5.53 -14.39 -9.37
N ALA A 259 -5.96 -13.18 -9.70
CA ALA A 259 -6.22 -12.86 -11.10
C ALA A 259 -4.87 -12.82 -11.86
N PRO A 260 -4.81 -13.31 -13.11
CA PRO A 260 -3.64 -13.11 -13.96
C PRO A 260 -3.50 -11.62 -14.29
N ILE A 261 -2.28 -11.17 -14.59
CA ILE A 261 -2.05 -9.76 -14.92
C ILE A 261 -2.87 -9.26 -16.12
N SER A 262 -3.29 -10.15 -17.02
CA SER A 262 -4.17 -9.84 -18.14
C SER A 262 -5.62 -9.56 -17.75
N ASP A 263 -6.09 -9.94 -16.56
CA ASP A 263 -7.45 -9.68 -16.12
C ASP A 263 -7.61 -8.30 -15.46
N SER A 264 -7.90 -7.29 -16.28
CA SER A 264 -8.23 -5.94 -15.84
C SER A 264 -9.49 -5.87 -14.97
N ARG A 265 -10.45 -6.80 -15.13
CA ARG A 265 -11.72 -6.76 -14.40
C ARG A 265 -11.54 -7.05 -12.91
N GLY A 266 -10.60 -7.93 -12.59
CA GLY A 266 -10.17 -8.24 -11.21
C GLY A 266 -9.58 -7.04 -10.45
N ARG A 267 -9.38 -5.89 -11.12
CA ARG A 267 -8.75 -4.68 -10.56
C ARG A 267 -9.62 -3.44 -10.60
N SER A 268 -10.76 -3.51 -11.29
CA SER A 268 -11.65 -2.37 -11.50
C SER A 268 -12.12 -1.72 -10.21
N TYR A 269 -12.21 -2.50 -9.13
CA TYR A 269 -12.66 -2.03 -7.82
C TYR A 269 -11.75 -0.92 -7.23
N ILE A 270 -10.43 -0.97 -7.44
CA ILE A 270 -9.46 -0.06 -6.79
C ILE A 270 -8.99 1.11 -7.67
N TRP A 271 -9.10 1.00 -9.00
CA TRP A 271 -8.57 1.99 -9.92
C TRP A 271 -9.07 3.42 -9.69
N PRO A 272 -10.36 3.67 -9.37
CA PRO A 272 -10.79 5.05 -9.15
C PRO A 272 -10.10 5.70 -7.95
N LEU A 273 -9.86 4.95 -6.88
CA LEU A 273 -9.09 5.44 -5.73
C LEU A 273 -7.65 5.75 -6.13
N TRP A 274 -7.04 4.91 -6.97
CA TRP A 274 -5.70 5.18 -7.52
C TRP A 274 -5.64 6.46 -8.34
N GLN A 275 -6.69 6.77 -9.14
CA GLN A 275 -6.73 8.03 -9.88
C GLN A 275 -6.83 9.24 -8.93
N ILE A 276 -7.60 9.14 -7.84
CA ILE A 276 -7.62 10.18 -6.80
C ILE A 276 -6.23 10.32 -6.13
N TRP A 277 -5.55 9.22 -5.83
CA TRP A 277 -4.21 9.27 -5.22
C TRP A 277 -3.10 9.72 -6.18
N ARG A 278 -3.27 9.65 -7.50
CA ARG A 278 -2.33 10.23 -8.48
C ARG A 278 -2.22 11.76 -8.35
N THR A 279 -3.16 12.40 -7.66
CA THR A 279 -3.09 13.83 -7.32
C THR A 279 -2.07 14.15 -6.22
N LEU A 280 -1.66 13.15 -5.45
CA LEU A 280 -0.66 13.29 -4.40
C LEU A 280 0.76 13.13 -4.96
N PRO A 281 1.74 13.89 -4.44
CA PRO A 281 3.14 13.60 -4.73
C PRO A 281 3.51 12.23 -4.18
N PHE A 282 4.39 11.53 -4.89
CA PHE A 282 4.93 10.26 -4.47
C PHE A 282 6.45 10.24 -4.71
N PRO A 283 7.30 9.97 -3.70
CA PRO A 283 6.97 9.67 -2.30
C PRO A 283 6.25 10.81 -1.59
N TYR A 284 5.41 10.45 -0.62
CA TYR A 284 4.68 11.45 0.14
C TYR A 284 5.49 11.94 1.34
N THR A 285 5.61 13.25 1.51
CA THR A 285 6.37 13.85 2.64
C THR A 285 5.55 14.87 3.43
N GLY A 286 4.25 14.96 3.12
CA GLY A 286 3.33 15.90 3.76
C GLY A 286 2.77 15.39 5.07
N GLU A 287 1.78 16.13 5.58
CA GLU A 287 1.01 15.74 6.76
C GLU A 287 -0.21 14.93 6.35
N TYR A 288 -0.49 13.85 7.06
CA TYR A 288 -1.59 12.94 6.78
C TYR A 288 -2.38 12.64 8.03
N TYR A 289 -3.69 12.63 7.88
CA TYR A 289 -4.61 12.52 9.00
C TYR A 289 -5.75 11.56 8.69
N THR A 290 -5.97 10.62 9.61
CA THR A 290 -7.08 9.67 9.60
C THR A 290 -7.60 9.46 11.00
N ARG A 291 -8.59 8.57 11.12
CA ARG A 291 -9.10 8.08 12.39
C ARG A 291 -8.00 7.65 13.37
N ASN A 292 -6.86 7.14 12.88
CA ASN A 292 -5.81 6.57 13.74
C ASN A 292 -4.84 7.61 14.33
N ASN A 293 -4.55 8.70 13.62
CA ASN A 293 -3.55 9.70 14.03
C ASN A 293 -4.14 11.11 14.18
N HIS A 294 -5.44 11.17 14.51
CA HIS A 294 -6.28 12.35 14.69
C HIS A 294 -6.62 13.09 13.39
N ALA A 295 -7.79 12.78 12.79
CA ALA A 295 -8.34 13.52 11.67
C ALA A 295 -8.85 14.92 12.12
N PRO A 296 -8.27 16.04 11.64
CA PRO A 296 -8.72 17.39 11.94
C PRO A 296 -9.91 17.79 11.05
N VAL A 297 -10.85 16.87 10.87
CA VAL A 297 -12.07 17.05 10.06
C VAL A 297 -13.24 16.51 10.85
N THR A 298 -14.18 17.40 11.13
CA THR A 298 -15.45 17.04 11.74
C THR A 298 -16.47 16.77 10.64
N VAL A 299 -16.99 15.55 10.59
CA VAL A 299 -18.12 15.23 9.70
C VAL A 299 -19.41 15.70 10.37
N ILE A 300 -20.06 16.72 9.80
CA ILE A 300 -21.35 17.24 10.26
C ILE A 300 -22.46 16.53 9.49
N ARG A 301 -23.36 15.85 10.22
CA ARG A 301 -24.46 15.07 9.63
C ARG A 301 -25.63 14.85 10.62
N PRO A 302 -26.84 14.53 10.13
CA PRO A 302 -28.04 14.37 10.97
C PRO A 302 -28.05 13.07 11.81
N ALA A 303 -27.42 11.99 11.34
CA ALA A 303 -27.27 10.73 12.07
C ALA A 303 -26.16 9.85 11.46
N ASP A 304 -25.60 8.97 12.29
CA ASP A 304 -24.73 7.82 11.98
C ASP A 304 -23.19 8.02 11.94
N ARG A 305 -22.47 6.95 12.30
CA ARG A 305 -21.00 6.84 12.53
C ARG A 305 -20.24 6.18 11.36
N THR A 306 -20.88 6.01 10.21
CA THR A 306 -20.42 5.17 9.08
C THR A 306 -19.66 5.92 7.97
N VAL A 307 -19.45 7.22 8.12
CA VAL A 307 -18.67 8.04 7.17
C VAL A 307 -17.30 8.28 7.79
N GLU A 308 -16.26 7.96 7.05
CA GLU A 308 -14.88 8.20 7.44
C GLU A 308 -14.24 9.21 6.50
N THR A 309 -13.18 9.85 6.99
CA THR A 309 -12.42 10.82 6.23
C THR A 309 -10.95 10.58 6.37
N THR A 310 -10.25 10.78 5.26
CA THR A 310 -8.80 10.85 5.22
C THR A 310 -8.37 12.18 4.63
N VAL A 311 -7.34 12.79 5.21
CA VAL A 311 -6.82 14.09 4.79
C VAL A 311 -5.35 13.96 4.47
N TYR A 312 -4.95 14.52 3.34
CA TYR A 312 -3.58 14.61 2.89
C TYR A 312 -3.24 16.08 2.64
N GLN A 313 -2.26 16.61 3.35
CA GLN A 313 -1.71 17.96 3.19
C GLN A 313 -0.26 17.84 2.70
N PRO A 314 -0.05 17.59 1.38
CA PRO A 314 1.30 17.41 0.82
C PRO A 314 2.21 18.62 1.05
N ASP A 315 1.63 19.82 1.09
CA ASP A 315 2.32 21.09 1.27
C ASP A 315 1.36 22.18 1.77
N GLY A 316 1.84 23.41 1.91
CA GLY A 316 1.02 24.56 2.35
C GLY A 316 0.09 25.14 1.28
N GLU A 317 0.03 24.55 0.08
CA GLU A 317 -0.72 25.06 -1.08
C GLU A 317 -1.79 24.09 -1.60
N SER A 318 -1.81 22.85 -1.09
CA SER A 318 -2.74 21.81 -1.51
C SER A 318 -3.20 20.96 -0.33
N LEU A 319 -4.47 20.57 -0.38
CA LEU A 319 -5.14 19.71 0.60
C LEU A 319 -6.09 18.78 -0.15
N LEU A 320 -5.91 17.47 0.00
CA LEU A 320 -6.85 16.47 -0.48
C LEU A 320 -7.64 15.91 0.71
N VAL A 321 -8.95 16.02 0.66
CA VAL A 321 -9.86 15.37 1.62
C VAL A 321 -10.62 14.28 0.89
N ILE A 322 -10.48 13.03 1.32
CA ILE A 322 -11.31 11.92 0.87
C ILE A 322 -12.37 11.67 1.92
N VAL A 323 -13.63 11.61 1.50
CA VAL A 323 -14.77 11.22 2.35
C VAL A 323 -15.37 9.94 1.79
N SER A 324 -15.67 8.99 2.66
CA SER A 324 -16.21 7.70 2.27
C SER A 324 -17.37 7.26 3.15
N ASN A 325 -18.45 6.83 2.52
CA ASN A 325 -19.54 6.11 3.16
C ASN A 325 -19.17 4.61 3.26
N LEU A 326 -19.22 4.06 4.45
CA LEU A 326 -18.89 2.66 4.73
C LEU A 326 -20.12 1.77 4.97
N ALA A 327 -21.32 2.34 4.80
CA ALA A 327 -22.61 1.67 4.97
C ALA A 327 -23.19 1.16 3.64
N GLU A 328 -24.20 0.29 3.76
CA GLU A 328 -25.00 -0.23 2.64
C GLU A 328 -26.10 0.75 2.21
N GLU A 329 -26.37 1.73 3.06
CA GLU A 329 -27.36 2.77 2.85
C GLU A 329 -26.70 4.04 2.34
N THR A 330 -27.48 4.79 1.56
CA THR A 330 -27.13 6.16 1.18
C THR A 330 -27.14 7.09 2.38
N VAL A 331 -26.11 7.92 2.52
CA VAL A 331 -26.01 8.96 3.56
C VAL A 331 -26.29 10.34 2.95
N PRO A 332 -27.43 10.98 3.27
CA PRO A 332 -27.78 12.30 2.74
C PRO A 332 -27.14 13.43 3.53
N GLY A 333 -26.95 14.58 2.87
CA GLY A 333 -26.64 15.86 3.53
C GLY A 333 -25.28 15.92 4.23
N VAL A 334 -24.29 15.17 3.76
CA VAL A 334 -22.94 15.16 4.34
C VAL A 334 -22.29 16.53 4.12
N THR A 335 -21.77 17.09 5.21
CA THR A 335 -20.94 18.29 5.20
C THR A 335 -19.67 18.03 6.01
N LEU A 336 -18.52 18.45 5.47
CA LEU A 336 -17.25 18.40 6.20
C LEU A 336 -16.97 19.77 6.78
N ASP A 337 -16.60 19.84 8.06
CA ASP A 337 -16.05 21.04 8.69
C ASP A 337 -14.57 20.80 8.96
N LEU A 338 -13.74 21.52 8.22
CA LEU A 338 -12.28 21.42 8.29
C LEU A 338 -11.80 22.23 9.49
N GLU A 339 -10.95 21.66 10.34
CA GLU A 339 -10.46 22.40 11.51
C GLU A 339 -9.52 23.56 11.14
N LYS A 340 -9.31 24.47 12.11
CA LYS A 340 -8.40 25.61 11.93
C LYS A 340 -6.93 25.22 11.80
N SER A 341 -6.57 24.04 12.30
CA SER A 341 -5.22 23.46 12.26
C SER A 341 -4.77 23.13 10.85
N LEU A 342 -5.71 22.81 9.94
CA LEU A 342 -5.41 22.54 8.54
C LEU A 342 -4.97 23.82 7.81
N LYS A 343 -3.82 23.76 7.13
CA LYS A 343 -3.29 24.87 6.33
C LYS A 343 -4.07 24.99 5.02
N ILE A 344 -5.25 25.59 5.06
CA ILE A 344 -6.09 25.79 3.87
C ILE A 344 -5.64 27.07 3.16
N PRO A 345 -5.18 27.00 1.90
CA PRO A 345 -4.73 28.19 1.21
C PRO A 345 -5.92 29.11 0.89
N ALA A 346 -5.86 30.37 1.29
CA ALA A 346 -6.91 31.36 0.99
C ALA A 346 -7.08 31.54 -0.53
N GLY A 347 -8.31 31.48 -1.04
CA GLY A 347 -8.59 31.57 -2.47
C GLY A 347 -8.29 30.28 -3.25
N SER A 348 -8.21 29.13 -2.57
CA SER A 348 -8.09 27.84 -3.25
C SER A 348 -9.32 27.55 -4.11
N ARG A 349 -9.09 26.96 -5.28
CA ARG A 349 -10.18 26.28 -6.00
C ARG A 349 -10.47 24.96 -5.30
N LEU A 350 -11.74 24.54 -5.33
CA LEU A 350 -12.18 23.23 -4.89
C LEU A 350 -12.44 22.38 -6.12
N VAL A 351 -11.78 21.22 -6.21
CA VAL A 351 -12.02 20.22 -7.25
C VAL A 351 -12.64 18.99 -6.59
N GLU A 352 -13.88 18.72 -6.94
CA GLU A 352 -14.56 17.48 -6.58
C GLU A 352 -14.13 16.37 -7.55
N MET A 353 -13.81 15.22 -6.99
CA MET A 353 -13.39 14.03 -7.70
C MET A 353 -14.33 12.89 -7.33
N THR A 354 -15.08 12.40 -8.33
CA THR A 354 -16.00 11.29 -8.16
C THR A 354 -15.50 10.09 -8.96
N ALA A 355 -15.60 8.93 -8.34
CA ALA A 355 -15.00 7.70 -8.80
C ALA A 355 -16.12 6.68 -9.10
N SER A 356 -16.16 6.13 -10.31
CA SER A 356 -17.10 5.06 -10.68
C SER A 356 -16.47 4.09 -11.68
N GLY A 357 -16.28 2.83 -11.30
CA GLY A 357 -15.76 1.79 -12.19
C GLY A 357 -14.34 2.10 -12.66
N PHE A 358 -14.16 2.47 -13.94
CA PHE A 358 -12.87 2.89 -14.49
C PHE A 358 -12.74 4.41 -14.65
N ASP A 359 -13.82 5.15 -14.44
CA ASP A 359 -13.90 6.56 -14.75
C ASP A 359 -13.70 7.38 -13.48
N LEU A 360 -12.68 8.25 -13.52
CA LEU A 360 -12.55 9.37 -12.59
C LEU A 360 -13.16 10.59 -13.27
N LYS A 361 -14.16 11.19 -12.63
CA LYS A 361 -14.75 12.46 -13.04
C LYS A 361 -14.30 13.56 -12.12
N CYS A 362 -13.79 14.64 -12.69
CA CYS A 362 -13.37 15.81 -11.95
C CYS A 362 -14.26 17.00 -12.29
N ARG A 363 -14.78 17.67 -11.26
CA ARG A 363 -15.59 18.89 -11.40
C ARG A 363 -14.99 20.00 -10.56
N VAL A 364 -14.67 21.13 -11.17
CA VAL A 364 -14.28 22.33 -10.41
C VAL A 364 -15.54 22.98 -9.86
N ALA A 365 -15.57 23.26 -8.55
CA ALA A 365 -16.64 24.04 -7.98
C ALA A 365 -16.62 25.46 -8.60
N ALA A 366 -17.79 25.95 -9.01
CA ALA A 366 -17.92 27.24 -9.70
C ALA A 366 -17.45 28.44 -8.87
N GLN A 367 -17.30 28.28 -7.54
CA GLN A 367 -16.83 29.32 -6.64
C GLN A 367 -15.51 28.92 -5.98
N THR A 368 -14.67 29.91 -5.73
CA THR A 368 -13.49 29.77 -4.87
C THR A 368 -13.94 29.38 -3.47
N PHE A 369 -13.23 28.43 -2.86
CA PHE A 369 -13.54 27.99 -1.51
C PHE A 369 -13.26 29.14 -0.52
N SER A 370 -14.32 29.69 0.06
CA SER A 370 -14.27 30.87 0.94
C SER A 370 -14.47 30.55 2.43
N GLY A 371 -14.63 29.26 2.78
CA GLY A 371 -14.99 28.82 4.13
C GLY A 371 -14.06 27.76 4.70
N ARG A 372 -14.57 27.02 5.69
CA ARG A 372 -13.98 25.76 6.19
C ARG A 372 -14.90 24.57 5.95
N ARG A 373 -16.00 24.77 5.23
CA ARG A 373 -17.03 23.75 5.03
C ARG A 373 -17.09 23.28 3.59
N ILE A 374 -17.07 21.96 3.40
CA ILE A 374 -17.28 21.33 2.10
C ILE A 374 -18.67 20.68 2.13
N ALA A 375 -19.56 21.14 1.25
CA ALA A 375 -20.84 20.48 1.02
C ALA A 375 -20.61 19.25 0.14
N VAL A 376 -20.69 18.06 0.73
CA VAL A 376 -20.49 16.78 0.02
C VAL A 376 -21.79 16.31 -0.65
N GLY A 377 -22.93 16.64 -0.04
CA GLY A 377 -24.25 16.25 -0.50
C GLY A 377 -24.55 14.81 -0.13
N GLU A 378 -25.00 14.02 -1.09
CA GLU A 378 -25.30 12.60 -0.91
C GLU A 378 -24.06 11.72 -1.18
N LEU A 379 -23.89 10.69 -0.34
CA LEU A 379 -22.97 9.58 -0.58
C LEU A 379 -23.76 8.28 -0.66
N GLY A 380 -23.77 7.65 -1.82
CA GLY A 380 -24.37 6.34 -2.02
C GLY A 380 -23.64 5.23 -1.24
N PRO A 381 -24.17 3.99 -1.28
CA PRO A 381 -23.58 2.84 -0.60
C PRO A 381 -22.12 2.63 -1.02
N TYR A 382 -21.21 2.52 -0.04
CA TYR A 382 -19.77 2.34 -0.30
C TYR A 382 -19.11 3.38 -1.20
N GLN A 383 -19.75 4.53 -1.40
CA GLN A 383 -19.22 5.59 -2.24
C GLN A 383 -18.13 6.36 -1.51
N TYR A 384 -17.13 6.81 -2.25
CA TYR A 384 -16.15 7.80 -1.79
C TYR A 384 -15.99 8.91 -2.81
N LYS A 385 -15.63 10.10 -2.32
CA LYS A 385 -15.35 11.29 -3.12
C LYS A 385 -14.06 11.94 -2.62
N GLY A 386 -13.27 12.46 -3.55
CA GLY A 386 -12.10 13.28 -3.25
C GLY A 386 -12.41 14.76 -3.41
N TYR A 387 -11.85 15.59 -2.56
CA TYR A 387 -11.97 17.05 -2.61
C TYR A 387 -10.58 17.65 -2.53
N LEU A 388 -10.06 18.10 -3.66
CA LEU A 388 -8.76 18.75 -3.75
C LEU A 388 -8.94 20.27 -3.66
N LEU A 389 -8.46 20.86 -2.58
CA LEU A 389 -8.27 22.30 -2.45
C LEU A 389 -6.85 22.63 -2.85
N THR A 390 -6.65 23.48 -3.85
CA THR A 390 -5.30 23.83 -4.30
C THR A 390 -5.23 25.22 -4.93
N LYS A 391 -4.05 25.85 -4.84
CA LYS A 391 -3.68 27.02 -5.65
C LYS A 391 -2.87 26.68 -6.89
N LYS A 392 -2.28 25.49 -6.92
CA LYS A 392 -1.38 25.07 -8.00
C LYS A 392 -2.16 24.88 -9.30
N ALA A 393 -1.50 24.83 -10.45
CA ALA A 393 -2.14 24.26 -11.64
C ALA A 393 -2.47 22.78 -11.38
N LEU A 394 -3.58 22.27 -11.95
CA LEU A 394 -3.85 20.83 -11.82
C LEU A 394 -2.79 20.09 -12.66
N PRO A 395 -2.34 18.91 -12.24
CA PRO A 395 -1.60 18.02 -13.12
C PRO A 395 -2.33 17.82 -14.46
N ALA A 396 -1.58 17.75 -15.57
CA ALA A 396 -2.16 17.66 -16.92
C ALA A 396 -3.18 16.50 -17.05
N HIS A 397 -2.92 15.37 -16.41
CA HIS A 397 -3.83 14.23 -16.42
C HIS A 397 -5.17 14.52 -15.72
N LEU A 398 -5.21 15.40 -14.72
CA LEU A 398 -6.48 15.84 -14.11
C LEU A 398 -7.14 16.95 -14.91
N GLN A 399 -6.36 17.83 -15.53
CA GLN A 399 -6.91 18.86 -16.43
C GLN A 399 -7.70 18.21 -17.57
N ALA A 400 -7.21 17.10 -18.11
CA ALA A 400 -7.90 16.32 -19.15
C ALA A 400 -9.21 15.67 -18.67
N LEU A 401 -9.41 15.53 -17.35
CA LEU A 401 -10.60 14.93 -16.74
C LEU A 401 -11.61 15.97 -16.22
N LEU A 402 -11.29 17.27 -16.34
CA LEU A 402 -12.23 18.31 -15.96
C LEU A 402 -13.41 18.31 -16.94
N GLU A 403 -14.61 18.03 -16.42
CA GLU A 403 -15.84 18.28 -17.17
C GLU A 403 -15.98 19.80 -17.42
N PRO A 404 -16.40 20.22 -18.63
CA PRO A 404 -16.63 21.63 -18.97
C PRO A 404 -17.59 22.37 -18.04
#